data_AF-A0A2S6VFW0-F1
#
_entry.id   AF-A0A2S6VFW0-F1
#
_cell.length_a   1.000
_cell.length_b   1.000
_cell.length_c   1.000
_cell.angle_alpha   90.00
_cell.angle_beta   90.00
_cell.angle_gamma   90.00
#
_symmetry.space_group_name_H-M   'P 1'
#
loop_
_entity.id
_entity.type
_entity.pdbx_description
1 polymer ?
#
loop_
_entity_poly.entity_id
_entity_poly.type
_entity_poly.pdbx_seq_one_letter_code
_entity_poly.pdbx_strand_id
1 'polypeptide(L)'
;MTEALEIERHRAAIARTDLSRPVRLAIEWAIINNDTTFFDYGCGYGGDVERLAARNYTCTGWDPYYRPDTPRTPADVVNLGYVLNVIEDPEERREALCQAWTLTQKVLIVAAQVLIHDRSHAKIAYGDGVVTRRNTFQKYYEQEELKLYIDEVLQVDAVPVALGIYFVFRDETEKESFRALRFRSRSLTPRVRTPSKRFEDYQELLTPLINFVTERGRLPVKGELAAQSEILLEFGTFRRAYNVILQATDEAEWDAIAYRRSLDILVYLALTQFGKRPGFNQLAPELRQDIKAFFGTYQEACQVADKMLFSLGKPGVVAQTCKQSKIGKLLPTALYVHVSALPELDPLLRIYEGCASRTIGRMDNVTLVKFYTDKPKISYLFYPNFDTEAHPALHTSMQIDLQNLSVFYREYDRVANPPILHRKETFVTPSYPLYERFVKLTRREEKLGLLKNTRAIGTRDGWQKWLEEKGVEIKGDRIICK
;
A
#
# COMPACT_ATOMS: atom_id res chain seq x y z
N MET A 1 42.48 6.56 30.04
CA MET A 1 41.02 6.60 30.26
C MET A 1 40.44 7.33 29.08
N THR A 2 39.94 6.60 28.09
CA THR A 2 39.16 7.16 26.99
C THR A 2 37.84 7.63 27.59
N GLU A 3 37.59 8.93 27.65
CA GLU A 3 36.26 9.48 27.95
C GLU A 3 35.27 8.82 26.98
N ALA A 4 34.36 8.02 27.52
CA ALA A 4 33.25 7.48 26.75
C ALA A 4 32.42 8.68 26.29
N LEU A 5 32.31 8.86 24.98
CA LEU A 5 31.52 9.93 24.38
C LEU A 5 30.07 9.79 24.88
N GLU A 6 29.60 10.74 25.70
CA GLU A 6 28.25 10.70 26.28
C GLU A 6 27.21 11.04 25.18
N ILE A 7 26.34 10.10 24.86
CA ILE A 7 25.36 10.21 23.77
C ILE A 7 24.04 10.79 24.30
N GLU A 8 23.64 11.95 23.77
CA GLU A 8 22.44 12.68 24.22
C GLU A 8 21.17 12.23 23.47
N ARG A 9 20.76 10.96 23.64
CA ARG A 9 19.64 10.33 22.88
C ARG A 9 18.34 11.16 22.88
N HIS A 10 18.02 11.82 23.99
CA HIS A 10 16.81 12.65 24.15
C HIS A 10 16.69 13.76 23.11
N ARG A 11 17.80 14.21 22.51
CA ARG A 11 17.82 15.27 21.47
C ARG A 11 17.44 14.78 20.08
N ALA A 12 17.26 13.47 19.90
CA ALA A 12 16.79 12.88 18.65
C ALA A 12 15.27 13.02 18.43
N ALA A 13 14.50 13.31 19.49
CA ALA A 13 13.07 13.53 19.41
C ALA A 13 12.75 14.82 18.59
N ILE A 14 11.87 14.70 17.59
CA ILE A 14 11.50 15.79 16.69
C ILE A 14 10.06 16.22 16.97
N ALA A 15 9.87 17.51 17.24
CA ALA A 15 8.54 18.12 17.28
C ALA A 15 7.96 18.17 15.85
N ARG A 16 6.77 17.60 15.65
CA ARG A 16 6.07 17.56 14.36
C ARG A 16 4.64 18.07 14.55
N THR A 17 4.08 18.66 13.50
CA THR A 17 2.69 19.16 13.48
C THR A 17 1.68 18.06 13.19
N ASP A 18 2.09 17.02 12.45
CA ASP A 18 1.23 15.91 12.03
C ASP A 18 1.59 14.59 12.74
N LEU A 19 0.66 13.62 12.69
CA LEU A 19 0.92 12.25 13.13
C LEU A 19 2.12 11.65 12.41
N SER A 20 2.94 10.91 13.16
CA SER A 20 4.04 10.16 12.57
C SER A 20 3.55 9.16 11.52
N ARG A 21 4.43 8.87 10.58
CA ARG A 21 4.17 7.96 9.48
C ARG A 21 3.68 6.56 9.92
N PRO A 22 4.32 5.85 10.88
CA PRO A 22 3.83 4.55 11.33
C PRO A 22 2.40 4.61 11.89
N VAL A 23 2.09 5.64 12.68
CA VAL A 23 0.75 5.82 13.26
C VAL A 23 -0.29 6.13 12.17
N ARG A 24 0.04 6.97 11.20
CA ARG A 24 -0.86 7.30 10.08
C ARG A 24 -1.20 6.06 9.23
N LEU A 25 -0.19 5.25 8.89
CA LEU A 25 -0.40 4.00 8.17
C LEU A 25 -1.28 3.02 8.97
N ALA A 26 -1.08 2.94 10.29
CA ALA A 26 -1.89 2.07 11.13
C ALA A 26 -3.37 2.50 11.18
N ILE A 27 -3.66 3.81 11.13
CA ILE A 27 -5.04 4.32 10.97
C ILE A 27 -5.58 4.00 9.56
N GLU A 28 -4.80 4.25 8.51
CA GLU A 28 -5.22 3.99 7.11
C GLU A 28 -5.60 2.52 6.89
N TRP A 29 -4.91 1.60 7.57
CA TRP A 29 -5.19 0.17 7.54
C TRP A 29 -6.19 -0.30 8.62
N ALA A 30 -6.79 0.63 9.36
CA ALA A 30 -7.73 0.38 10.46
C ALA A 30 -7.18 -0.53 11.58
N ILE A 31 -5.85 -0.64 11.70
CA ILE A 31 -5.18 -1.28 12.84
C ILE A 31 -5.39 -0.42 14.10
N ILE A 32 -5.31 0.89 13.95
CA ILE A 32 -5.73 1.86 14.97
C ILE A 32 -7.11 2.39 14.59
N ASN A 33 -8.10 2.07 15.41
CA ASN A 33 -9.49 2.52 15.30
C ASN A 33 -10.05 2.81 16.72
N ASN A 34 -11.31 3.23 16.81
CA ASN A 34 -11.92 3.60 18.09
C ASN A 34 -12.16 2.41 19.04
N ASP A 35 -12.09 1.19 18.52
CA ASP A 35 -12.28 -0.05 19.30
C ASP A 35 -10.93 -0.64 19.77
N THR A 36 -9.81 0.02 19.48
CA THR A 36 -8.46 -0.42 19.86
C THR A 36 -7.80 0.56 20.82
N THR A 37 -7.09 0.02 21.81
CA THR A 37 -6.20 0.77 22.68
C THR A 37 -4.81 0.93 22.06
N PHE A 38 -4.18 2.09 22.24
CA PHE A 38 -2.88 2.43 21.68
C PHE A 38 -1.86 2.81 22.76
N PHE A 39 -0.63 2.30 22.65
CA PHE A 39 0.48 2.67 23.52
C PHE A 39 1.72 3.06 22.70
N ASP A 40 2.27 4.25 22.94
CA ASP A 40 3.49 4.74 22.28
C ASP A 40 4.72 4.52 23.17
N TYR A 41 5.56 3.55 22.81
CA TYR A 41 6.79 3.20 23.53
C TYR A 41 7.94 4.06 23.02
N GLY A 42 8.43 4.99 23.85
CA GLY A 42 9.42 6.00 23.48
C GLY A 42 8.78 7.17 22.73
N CYS A 43 7.71 7.75 23.28
CA CYS A 43 6.89 8.76 22.61
C CYS A 43 7.57 10.14 22.45
N GLY A 44 8.76 10.34 23.02
CA GLY A 44 9.42 11.64 23.09
C GLY A 44 8.50 12.67 23.76
N TYR A 45 8.32 13.83 23.12
CA TYR A 45 7.39 14.86 23.55
C TYR A 45 5.91 14.41 23.65
N GLY A 46 5.55 13.28 23.02
CA GLY A 46 4.19 12.71 23.08
C GLY A 46 3.21 13.26 22.05
N GLY A 47 3.70 13.88 20.97
CA GLY A 47 2.84 14.53 19.98
C GLY A 47 1.85 13.58 19.27
N ASP A 48 2.21 12.31 19.05
CA ASP A 48 1.28 11.34 18.46
C ASP A 48 0.16 10.98 19.43
N VAL A 49 0.48 10.78 20.70
CA VAL A 49 -0.49 10.54 21.78
C VAL A 49 -1.46 11.72 21.90
N GLU A 50 -0.96 12.96 21.92
CA GLU A 50 -1.79 14.16 22.03
C GLU A 50 -2.76 14.30 20.84
N ARG A 51 -2.28 14.08 19.61
CA ARG A 51 -3.11 14.18 18.41
C ARG A 51 -4.13 13.05 18.28
N LEU A 52 -3.78 11.84 18.72
CA LEU A 52 -4.71 10.71 18.78
C LEU A 52 -5.78 10.96 19.85
N ALA A 53 -5.41 11.43 21.04
CA ALA A 53 -6.35 11.78 22.10
C ALA A 53 -7.32 12.87 21.65
N ALA A 54 -6.84 13.89 20.93
CA ALA A 54 -7.69 14.94 20.35
C ALA A 54 -8.70 14.42 19.31
N ARG A 55 -8.51 13.20 18.79
CA ARG A 55 -9.43 12.50 17.89
C ARG A 55 -10.25 11.40 18.60
N ASN A 56 -10.26 11.39 19.93
CA ASN A 56 -10.97 10.43 20.79
C ASN A 56 -10.48 8.98 20.71
N TYR A 57 -9.21 8.76 20.34
CA TYR A 57 -8.60 7.43 20.48
C TYR A 57 -8.16 7.19 21.92
N THR A 58 -8.27 5.95 22.38
CA THR A 58 -7.75 5.54 23.69
C THR A 58 -6.25 5.30 23.57
N CYS A 59 -5.45 6.29 23.98
CA CYS A 59 -4.00 6.25 23.84
C CYS A 59 -3.22 6.71 25.07
N THR A 60 -2.07 6.09 25.31
CA THR A 60 -1.07 6.53 26.30
C THR A 60 0.34 6.40 25.71
N GLY A 61 1.35 6.95 26.36
CA GLY A 61 2.72 6.82 25.89
C GLY A 61 3.75 7.12 26.96
N TRP A 62 4.86 6.40 26.89
CA TRP A 62 5.97 6.48 27.83
C TRP A 62 7.24 6.89 27.10
N ASP A 63 8.10 7.64 27.77
CA ASP A 63 9.43 7.97 27.29
C ASP A 63 10.41 8.03 28.46
N PRO A 64 11.62 7.43 28.37
CA PRO A 64 12.55 7.37 29.48
C PRO A 64 13.03 8.75 29.97
N TYR A 65 12.95 9.79 29.13
CA TYR A 65 13.38 11.14 29.47
C TYR A 65 12.20 12.11 29.63
N TYR A 66 11.29 12.14 28.65
CA TYR A 66 10.23 13.15 28.59
C TYR A 66 9.00 12.78 29.43
N ARG A 67 8.74 11.49 29.64
CA ARG A 67 7.57 10.98 30.38
C ARG A 67 7.92 9.76 31.25
N PRO A 68 8.96 9.83 32.11
CA PRO A 68 9.49 8.66 32.81
C PRO A 68 8.48 8.04 33.79
N ASP A 69 7.62 8.87 34.38
CA ASP A 69 6.64 8.47 35.40
C ASP A 69 5.35 7.86 34.81
N THR A 70 5.20 7.86 33.48
CA THR A 70 4.01 7.26 32.85
C THR A 70 4.11 5.73 32.90
N PRO A 71 3.09 5.01 33.38
CA PRO A 71 3.17 3.55 33.45
C PRO A 71 3.23 2.94 32.04
N ARG A 72 4.07 1.92 31.89
CA ARG A 72 4.10 1.08 30.69
C ARG A 72 2.96 0.07 30.75
N THR A 73 1.86 0.35 30.05
CA THR A 73 0.63 -0.46 30.10
C THR A 73 0.44 -1.28 28.82
N PRO A 74 -0.09 -2.52 28.90
CA PRO A 74 -0.46 -3.27 27.71
C PRO A 74 -1.53 -2.55 26.88
N ALA A 75 -1.49 -2.73 25.56
CA ALA A 75 -2.44 -2.17 24.62
C ALA A 75 -2.66 -3.10 23.41
N ASP A 76 -3.79 -2.96 22.72
CA ASP A 76 -4.07 -3.65 21.46
C ASP A 76 -2.97 -3.36 20.44
N VAL A 77 -2.61 -2.09 20.29
CA VAL A 77 -1.59 -1.62 19.37
C VAL A 77 -0.47 -0.92 20.14
N VAL A 78 0.75 -1.41 20.01
CA VAL A 78 1.95 -0.75 20.56
C VAL A 78 2.78 -0.19 19.42
N ASN A 79 3.22 1.06 19.54
CA ASN A 79 4.14 1.69 18.60
C ASN A 79 5.54 1.78 19.20
N LEU A 80 6.52 1.22 18.51
CA LEU A 80 7.96 1.41 18.76
C LEU A 80 8.53 2.23 17.60
N GLY A 81 8.14 3.50 17.55
CA GLY A 81 8.38 4.39 16.42
C GLY A 81 9.72 5.09 16.49
N TYR A 82 10.69 4.70 15.64
CA TYR A 82 12.02 5.32 15.52
C TYR A 82 12.93 5.23 16.77
N VAL A 83 12.52 4.46 17.77
CA VAL A 83 13.29 4.25 19.02
C VAL A 83 14.53 3.41 18.79
N LEU A 84 14.44 2.33 17.99
CA LEU A 84 15.56 1.42 17.74
C LEU A 84 16.78 2.14 17.14
N ASN A 85 16.56 3.22 16.41
CA ASN A 85 17.65 3.95 15.78
C ASN A 85 18.53 4.72 16.76
N VAL A 86 17.99 5.11 17.91
CA VAL A 86 18.65 6.05 18.84
C VAL A 86 19.30 5.35 20.03
N ILE A 87 19.14 4.03 20.14
CA ILE A 87 19.78 3.19 21.16
C ILE A 87 21.10 2.65 20.60
N GLU A 88 22.24 3.09 21.14
CA GLU A 88 23.56 2.61 20.72
C GLU A 88 23.90 1.21 21.19
N ASP A 89 23.46 0.80 22.39
CA ASP A 89 23.75 -0.52 22.94
C ASP A 89 22.87 -1.60 22.30
N PRO A 90 23.43 -2.61 21.62
CA PRO A 90 22.64 -3.65 20.95
C PRO A 90 21.76 -4.46 21.90
N GLU A 91 22.21 -4.72 23.12
CA GLU A 91 21.43 -5.48 24.11
C GLU A 91 20.25 -4.66 24.65
N GLU A 92 20.46 -3.39 24.99
CA GLU A 92 19.36 -2.47 25.34
C GLU A 92 18.36 -2.32 24.18
N ARG A 93 18.84 -2.25 22.94
CA ARG A 93 17.99 -2.15 21.75
C ARG A 93 17.11 -3.39 21.59
N ARG A 94 17.70 -4.57 21.82
CA ARG A 94 17.00 -5.87 21.82
C ARG A 94 15.96 -5.92 22.95
N GLU A 95 16.34 -5.48 24.14
CA GLU A 95 15.43 -5.44 25.29
C GLU A 95 14.24 -4.52 25.04
N ALA A 96 14.46 -3.32 24.49
CA ALA A 96 13.39 -2.38 24.17
C ALA A 96 12.37 -2.99 23.19
N LEU A 97 12.85 -3.70 22.16
CA LEU A 97 11.98 -4.42 21.22
C LEU A 97 11.15 -5.52 21.92
N CYS A 98 11.79 -6.33 22.77
CA CYS A 98 11.12 -7.37 23.55
C CYS A 98 10.09 -6.81 24.55
N GLN A 99 10.39 -5.69 25.21
CA GLN A 99 9.49 -5.04 26.15
C GLN A 99 8.27 -4.45 25.42
N ALA A 100 8.47 -3.75 24.30
CA ALA A 100 7.37 -3.26 23.47
C ALA A 100 6.47 -4.42 22.98
N TRP A 101 7.08 -5.54 22.57
CA TRP A 101 6.34 -6.74 22.20
C TRP A 101 5.52 -7.30 23.36
N THR A 102 6.09 -7.38 24.56
CA THR A 102 5.40 -7.87 25.77
C THR A 102 4.14 -7.08 26.10
N LEU A 103 4.12 -5.77 25.84
CA LEU A 103 2.95 -4.90 26.03
C LEU A 103 1.89 -5.06 24.93
N THR A 104 2.25 -5.68 23.80
CA THR A 104 1.38 -5.78 22.63
C THR A 104 0.37 -6.92 22.75
N GLN A 105 -0.92 -6.58 22.67
CA GLN A 105 -2.02 -7.56 22.67
C GLN A 105 -2.43 -8.02 21.27
N LYS A 106 -2.37 -7.14 20.24
CA LYS A 106 -2.73 -7.49 18.86
C LYS A 106 -1.61 -7.19 17.86
N VAL A 107 -1.18 -5.93 17.74
CA VAL A 107 -0.22 -5.51 16.71
C VAL A 107 0.88 -4.61 17.29
N LEU A 108 2.14 -4.99 17.05
CA LEU A 108 3.29 -4.15 17.32
C LEU A 108 3.71 -3.46 16.02
N ILE A 109 3.79 -2.14 16.06
CA ILE A 109 4.33 -1.32 14.98
C ILE A 109 5.80 -1.07 15.29
N VAL A 110 6.70 -1.53 14.42
CA VAL A 110 8.13 -1.24 14.52
C VAL A 110 8.51 -0.32 13.37
N ALA A 111 9.03 0.87 13.70
CA ALA A 111 9.54 1.78 12.69
C ALA A 111 11.00 2.16 12.97
N ALA A 112 11.83 2.15 11.93
CA ALA A 112 13.19 2.64 12.01
C ALA A 112 13.60 3.39 10.73
N GLN A 113 14.55 4.31 10.84
CA GLN A 113 15.17 4.94 9.68
C GLN A 113 16.00 3.92 8.90
N VAL A 114 15.75 3.86 7.59
CA VAL A 114 16.44 2.98 6.65
C VAL A 114 17.46 3.79 5.86
N LEU A 115 18.65 3.23 5.60
CA LEU A 115 19.65 3.78 4.70
C LEU A 115 19.05 3.92 3.30
N ILE A 116 19.01 5.15 2.83
CA ILE A 116 18.76 5.48 1.43
C ILE A 116 20.12 5.83 0.85
N HIS A 117 20.58 5.12 -0.17
CA HIS A 117 21.83 5.46 -0.87
C HIS A 117 21.67 6.82 -1.58
N ASP A 118 21.96 7.89 -0.86
CA ASP A 118 22.26 9.20 -1.42
C ASP A 118 23.79 9.31 -1.56
N ARG A 119 24.26 9.77 -2.72
CA ARG A 119 25.69 9.91 -3.04
C ARG A 119 26.38 11.04 -2.26
N SER A 120 25.74 11.61 -1.25
CA SER A 120 26.22 12.81 -0.57
C SER A 120 26.21 12.67 0.96
N HIS A 121 27.35 13.05 1.55
CA HIS A 121 27.67 13.19 2.98
C HIS A 121 28.45 12.05 3.66
N ALA A 122 29.74 12.34 3.89
CA ALA A 122 30.60 11.62 4.82
C ALA A 122 30.04 11.73 6.26
N LYS A 123 29.87 10.58 6.92
CA LYS A 123 29.38 10.41 8.30
C LYS A 123 30.46 9.75 9.15
N ILE A 124 30.60 10.13 10.42
CA ILE A 124 31.57 9.53 11.36
C ILE A 124 30.95 8.25 11.95
N ALA A 125 31.57 7.10 11.69
CA ALA A 125 31.11 5.81 12.19
C ALA A 125 31.34 5.67 13.71
N TYR A 126 30.35 5.14 14.43
CA TYR A 126 30.43 4.77 15.84
C TYR A 126 29.62 3.48 16.05
N GLY A 127 30.28 2.39 16.45
CA GLY A 127 29.64 1.06 16.49
C GLY A 127 29.07 0.66 15.12
N ASP A 128 27.79 0.27 15.11
CA ASP A 128 27.01 -0.05 13.89
C ASP A 128 26.18 1.13 13.35
N GLY A 129 26.44 2.34 13.84
CA GLY A 129 25.72 3.56 13.47
C GLY A 129 26.62 4.78 13.27
N VAL A 130 26.02 5.96 13.33
CA VAL A 130 26.69 7.25 13.12
C VAL A 130 26.36 8.18 14.29
N VAL A 131 27.36 8.93 14.77
CA VAL A 131 27.12 10.05 15.69
C VAL A 131 26.86 11.33 14.88
N THR A 132 25.73 11.99 15.15
CA THR A 132 25.37 13.25 14.48
C THR A 132 26.10 14.44 15.09
N ARG A 133 26.08 15.60 14.42
CA ARG A 133 26.64 16.87 14.95
C ARG A 133 25.98 17.34 16.26
N ARG A 134 24.87 16.74 16.67
CA ARG A 134 24.16 17.03 17.93
C ARG A 134 24.53 16.02 19.05
N ASN A 135 25.59 15.24 18.89
CA ASN A 135 25.99 14.15 19.80
C ASN A 135 24.88 13.10 20.04
N THR A 136 24.04 12.85 19.03
CA THR A 136 23.05 11.76 19.07
C THR A 136 23.55 10.57 18.24
N PHE A 137 23.34 9.34 18.73
CA PHE A 137 23.55 8.14 17.93
C PHE A 137 22.39 7.92 16.97
N GLN A 138 22.70 7.47 15.76
CA GLN A 138 21.72 7.06 14.78
C GLN A 138 22.21 5.81 14.04
N LYS A 139 21.59 4.66 14.31
CA LYS A 139 21.69 3.49 13.44
C LYS A 139 20.76 3.69 12.25
N TYR A 140 21.25 3.45 11.05
CA TYR A 140 20.41 3.31 9.87
C TYR A 140 20.41 1.84 9.47
N TYR A 141 19.23 1.30 9.21
CA TYR A 141 19.07 -0.10 8.79
C TYR A 141 18.99 -0.20 7.28
N GLU A 142 19.39 -1.32 6.68
CA GLU A 142 18.78 -1.71 5.40
C GLU A 142 17.37 -2.30 5.63
N GLN A 143 16.51 -2.28 4.61
CA GLN A 143 15.12 -2.75 4.77
C GLN A 143 15.08 -4.22 5.23
N GLU A 144 15.90 -5.07 4.60
CA GLU A 144 16.01 -6.49 4.92
C GLU A 144 16.69 -6.72 6.27
N GLU A 145 17.74 -5.94 6.59
CA GLU A 145 18.39 -5.98 7.90
C GLU A 145 17.39 -5.72 9.04
N LEU A 146 16.53 -4.71 8.90
CA LEU A 146 15.50 -4.42 9.89
C LEU A 146 14.49 -5.57 10.02
N LYS A 147 14.06 -6.18 8.91
CA LYS A 147 13.16 -7.34 8.96
C LYS A 147 13.80 -8.50 9.71
N LEU A 148 15.01 -8.89 9.31
CA LEU A 148 15.74 -10.01 9.92
C LEU A 148 15.94 -9.77 11.42
N TYR A 149 16.33 -8.55 11.81
CA TYR A 149 16.46 -8.18 13.22
C TYR A 149 15.15 -8.37 13.99
N ILE A 150 14.01 -7.89 13.46
CA ILE A 150 12.70 -8.04 14.12
C ILE A 150 12.30 -9.51 14.21
N ASP A 151 12.40 -10.24 13.09
CA ASP A 151 11.99 -11.64 12.98
C ASP A 151 12.82 -12.54 13.92
N GLU A 152 14.14 -12.33 14.00
CA GLU A 152 15.03 -13.11 14.86
C GLU A 152 14.87 -12.77 16.33
N VAL A 153 14.76 -11.49 16.69
CA VAL A 153 14.61 -11.10 18.10
C VAL A 153 13.27 -11.57 18.68
N LEU A 154 12.19 -11.43 17.91
CA LEU A 154 10.84 -11.75 18.36
C LEU A 154 10.38 -13.17 17.99
N GLN A 155 11.12 -13.88 17.13
CA GLN A 155 10.75 -15.19 16.58
C GLN A 155 9.39 -15.15 15.86
N VAL A 156 9.23 -14.16 14.99
CA VAL A 156 7.98 -13.85 14.26
C VAL A 156 8.24 -13.68 12.76
N ASP A 157 7.18 -13.50 11.98
CA ASP A 157 7.26 -13.08 10.57
C ASP A 157 6.61 -11.70 10.42
N ALA A 158 7.42 -10.65 10.57
CA ALA A 158 6.98 -9.27 10.48
C ALA A 158 6.54 -8.91 9.05
N VAL A 159 5.43 -8.16 8.95
CA VAL A 159 4.86 -7.75 7.66
C VAL A 159 5.35 -6.35 7.30
N PRO A 160 6.12 -6.16 6.20
CA PRO A 160 6.50 -4.82 5.76
C PRO A 160 5.29 -4.08 5.21
N VAL A 161 5.01 -2.91 5.76
CA VAL A 161 3.89 -2.05 5.35
C VAL A 161 4.40 -0.91 4.48
N ALA A 162 5.56 -0.37 4.84
CA ALA A 162 6.29 0.62 4.06
C ALA A 162 7.78 0.54 4.40
N LEU A 163 8.59 1.34 3.74
CA LEU A 163 10.03 1.40 4.02
C LEU A 163 10.30 1.74 5.49
N GLY A 164 11.03 0.88 6.17
CA GLY A 164 11.37 1.01 7.58
C GLY A 164 10.20 0.82 8.53
N ILE A 165 9.05 0.33 8.06
CA ILE A 165 7.84 0.18 8.88
C ILE A 165 7.27 -1.23 8.73
N TYR A 166 7.19 -1.92 9.85
CA TYR A 166 6.73 -3.29 9.97
C TYR A 166 5.56 -3.39 10.96
N PHE A 167 4.56 -4.18 10.63
CA PHE A 167 3.54 -4.63 11.56
C PHE A 167 3.81 -6.08 11.96
N VAL A 168 3.80 -6.35 13.26
CA VAL A 168 3.99 -7.67 13.85
C VAL A 168 2.71 -8.05 14.56
N PHE A 169 2.06 -9.11 14.08
CA PHE A 169 0.75 -9.56 14.58
C PHE A 169 0.92 -10.66 15.62
N ARG A 170 0.13 -10.61 16.69
CA ARG A 170 0.01 -11.67 17.70
C ARG A 170 -0.76 -12.88 17.16
N ASP A 171 -1.82 -12.60 16.40
CA ASP A 171 -2.66 -13.62 15.79
C ASP A 171 -2.30 -13.84 14.31
N GLU A 172 -2.09 -15.11 13.95
CA GLU A 172 -1.68 -15.49 12.61
C GLU A 172 -2.82 -15.31 11.59
N THR A 173 -4.08 -15.48 12.02
CA THR A 173 -5.25 -15.30 11.17
C THR A 173 -5.51 -13.83 10.85
N GLU A 174 -5.31 -12.93 11.82
CA GLU A 174 -5.32 -11.48 11.60
C GLU A 174 -4.20 -11.06 10.65
N LYS A 175 -2.99 -11.61 10.82
CA LYS A 175 -1.85 -11.36 9.91
C LYS A 175 -2.18 -11.72 8.46
N GLU A 176 -2.73 -12.92 8.24
CA GLU A 176 -3.05 -13.39 6.89
C GLU A 176 -4.26 -12.66 6.30
N SER A 177 -5.23 -12.26 7.12
CA SER A 177 -6.33 -11.37 6.71
C SER A 177 -5.81 -10.02 6.24
N PHE A 178 -4.87 -9.41 6.98
CA PHE A 178 -4.21 -8.17 6.60
C PHE A 178 -3.43 -8.32 5.29
N ARG A 179 -2.69 -9.43 5.10
CA ARG A 179 -1.97 -9.72 3.86
C ARG A 179 -2.91 -9.86 2.66
N ALA A 180 -4.02 -10.60 2.81
CA ALA A 180 -5.00 -10.76 1.74
C ALA A 180 -5.66 -9.43 1.37
N LEU A 181 -6.00 -8.59 2.36
CA LEU A 181 -6.63 -7.28 2.16
C LEU A 181 -5.78 -6.35 1.29
N ARG A 182 -4.44 -6.40 1.41
CA ARG A 182 -3.51 -5.57 0.62
C ARG A 182 -3.60 -5.80 -0.88
N PHE A 183 -4.05 -6.97 -1.31
CA PHE A 183 -4.19 -7.34 -2.72
C PHE A 183 -5.63 -7.31 -3.20
N ARG A 184 -6.57 -6.89 -2.37
CA ARG A 184 -8.00 -6.86 -2.73
C ARG A 184 -8.31 -5.72 -3.69
N SER A 185 -9.07 -6.01 -4.75
CA SER A 185 -9.54 -4.99 -5.67
C SER A 185 -10.82 -4.32 -5.19
N ARG A 186 -11.02 -3.05 -5.54
CA ARG A 186 -12.31 -2.39 -5.33
C ARG A 186 -13.35 -2.96 -6.30
N SER A 187 -14.57 -3.16 -5.80
CA SER A 187 -15.71 -3.56 -6.62
C SER A 187 -16.87 -2.62 -6.30
N LEU A 188 -17.58 -2.19 -7.34
CA LEU A 188 -18.80 -1.41 -7.20
C LEU A 188 -19.98 -2.37 -7.23
N THR A 189 -20.98 -2.12 -6.39
CA THR A 189 -22.25 -2.84 -6.46
C THR A 189 -22.90 -2.58 -7.82
N PRO A 190 -23.32 -3.65 -8.53
CA PRO A 190 -24.03 -3.52 -9.79
C PRO A 190 -25.27 -2.65 -9.66
N ARG A 191 -25.49 -1.79 -10.67
CA ARG A 191 -26.64 -0.87 -10.64
C ARG A 191 -27.93 -1.60 -10.98
N VAL A 192 -29.02 -1.19 -10.33
CA VAL A 192 -30.37 -1.61 -10.70
C VAL A 192 -30.68 -1.04 -12.08
N ARG A 193 -30.93 -1.90 -13.06
CA ARG A 193 -31.25 -1.52 -14.45
C ARG A 193 -32.74 -1.58 -14.73
N THR A 194 -33.39 -2.62 -14.20
CA THR A 194 -34.82 -2.88 -14.40
C THR A 194 -35.45 -3.10 -13.03
N PRO A 195 -35.86 -2.05 -12.31
CA PRO A 195 -36.51 -2.23 -11.03
C PRO A 195 -37.77 -3.08 -11.22
N SER A 196 -37.85 -4.20 -10.50
CA SER A 196 -39.06 -4.99 -10.41
C SER A 196 -39.77 -4.62 -9.11
N LYS A 197 -41.11 -4.58 -9.12
CA LYS A 197 -41.88 -4.31 -7.90
C LYS A 197 -41.46 -5.21 -6.74
N ARG A 198 -41.19 -6.49 -7.05
CA ARG A 198 -40.68 -7.46 -6.10
C ARG A 198 -39.31 -7.07 -5.54
N PHE A 199 -38.38 -6.57 -6.35
CA PHE A 199 -37.08 -6.12 -5.85
C PHE A 199 -37.23 -4.87 -4.97
N GLU A 200 -38.07 -3.91 -5.38
CA GLU A 200 -38.33 -2.69 -4.60
C GLU A 200 -38.92 -3.01 -3.22
N ASP A 201 -39.93 -3.90 -3.17
CA ASP A 201 -40.59 -4.31 -1.92
C ASP A 201 -39.62 -4.94 -0.89
N TYR A 202 -38.52 -5.54 -1.34
CA TYR A 202 -37.53 -6.22 -0.49
C TYR A 202 -36.13 -5.59 -0.52
N GLN A 203 -35.96 -4.40 -1.09
CA GLN A 203 -34.64 -3.82 -1.30
C GLN A 203 -33.86 -3.64 0.02
N GLU A 204 -34.52 -3.15 1.07
CA GLU A 204 -33.90 -2.99 2.39
C GLU A 204 -33.47 -4.34 2.98
N LEU A 205 -34.34 -5.34 2.92
CA LEU A 205 -34.05 -6.70 3.39
C LEU A 205 -32.91 -7.38 2.60
N LEU A 206 -32.81 -7.10 1.30
CA LEU A 206 -31.78 -7.67 0.41
C LEU A 206 -30.45 -6.91 0.46
N THR A 207 -30.43 -5.68 0.99
CA THR A 207 -29.22 -4.83 1.03
C THR A 207 -28.02 -5.51 1.72
N PRO A 208 -28.16 -6.19 2.87
CA PRO A 208 -27.06 -6.93 3.47
C PRO A 208 -26.49 -8.03 2.55
N LEU A 209 -27.35 -8.73 1.80
CA LEU A 209 -26.93 -9.76 0.84
C LEU A 209 -26.24 -9.14 -0.37
N ILE A 210 -26.76 -8.02 -0.90
CA ILE A 210 -26.15 -7.25 -2.00
C ILE A 210 -24.73 -6.82 -1.60
N ASN A 211 -24.55 -6.27 -0.40
CA ASN A 211 -23.26 -5.85 0.12
C ASN A 211 -22.31 -7.05 0.27
N PHE A 212 -22.79 -8.16 0.84
CA PHE A 212 -22.00 -9.38 0.98
C PHE A 212 -21.50 -9.91 -0.37
N VAL A 213 -22.38 -10.04 -1.37
CA VAL A 213 -21.99 -10.54 -2.70
C VAL A 213 -21.07 -9.56 -3.42
N THR A 214 -21.30 -8.24 -3.28
CA THR A 214 -20.37 -7.22 -3.82
C THR A 214 -18.98 -7.39 -3.21
N GLU A 215 -18.95 -7.65 -1.91
CA GLU A 215 -17.73 -7.74 -1.14
C GLU A 215 -16.98 -9.05 -1.39
N ARG A 216 -17.66 -10.20 -1.43
CA ARG A 216 -17.04 -11.54 -1.49
C ARG A 216 -17.07 -12.18 -2.87
N GLY A 217 -17.94 -11.73 -3.77
CA GLY A 217 -18.12 -12.32 -5.11
C GLY A 217 -18.77 -13.70 -5.10
N ARG A 218 -19.41 -14.08 -3.98
CA ARG A 218 -20.11 -15.36 -3.80
C ARG A 218 -21.27 -15.19 -2.83
N LEU A 219 -22.17 -16.17 -2.80
CA LEU A 219 -23.24 -16.23 -1.80
C LEU A 219 -22.69 -16.58 -0.41
N PRO A 220 -23.33 -16.09 0.67
CA PRO A 220 -22.96 -16.44 2.04
C PRO A 220 -23.29 -17.90 2.35
N VAL A 221 -22.47 -18.51 3.20
CA VAL A 221 -22.80 -19.76 3.89
C VAL A 221 -23.38 -19.48 5.27
N LYS A 222 -23.87 -20.53 5.95
CA LYS A 222 -24.52 -20.40 7.26
C LYS A 222 -23.60 -19.71 8.27
N GLY A 223 -24.08 -18.60 8.84
CA GLY A 223 -23.38 -17.83 9.89
C GLY A 223 -22.55 -16.65 9.39
N GLU A 224 -22.42 -16.44 8.07
CA GLU A 224 -21.62 -15.32 7.53
C GLU A 224 -22.39 -14.00 7.38
N LEU A 225 -23.72 -14.03 7.49
CA LEU A 225 -24.56 -12.85 7.33
C LEU A 225 -25.46 -12.67 8.55
N ALA A 226 -25.39 -11.50 9.18
CA ALA A 226 -26.22 -11.19 10.36
C ALA A 226 -27.72 -11.27 10.06
N ALA A 227 -28.15 -10.72 8.91
CA ALA A 227 -29.55 -10.74 8.44
C ALA A 227 -30.00 -12.09 7.84
N GLN A 228 -29.30 -13.18 8.18
CA GLN A 228 -29.60 -14.50 7.62
C GLN A 228 -31.01 -14.97 7.97
N SER A 229 -31.46 -14.77 9.22
CA SER A 229 -32.74 -15.30 9.69
C SER A 229 -33.91 -14.68 8.94
N GLU A 230 -33.90 -13.37 8.76
CA GLU A 230 -34.95 -12.62 8.07
C GLU A 230 -34.99 -12.97 6.58
N ILE A 231 -33.83 -13.03 5.92
CA ILE A 231 -33.73 -13.38 4.50
C ILE A 231 -34.21 -14.82 4.25
N LEU A 232 -33.82 -15.77 5.12
CA LEU A 232 -34.23 -17.17 4.96
C LEU A 232 -35.70 -17.39 5.29
N LEU A 233 -36.28 -16.62 6.22
CA LEU A 233 -37.71 -16.67 6.51
C LEU A 233 -38.53 -16.27 5.27
N GLU A 234 -38.12 -15.19 4.59
CA GLU A 234 -38.85 -14.66 3.44
C GLU A 234 -38.61 -15.47 2.14
N PHE A 235 -37.35 -15.81 1.85
CA PHE A 235 -36.97 -16.40 0.56
C PHE A 235 -36.66 -17.90 0.63
N GLY A 236 -36.54 -18.48 1.82
CA GLY A 236 -36.16 -19.87 2.07
C GLY A 236 -34.67 -20.18 1.86
N THR A 237 -34.02 -19.58 0.85
CA THR A 237 -32.56 -19.75 0.61
C THR A 237 -31.92 -18.46 0.09
N PHE A 238 -30.62 -18.27 0.35
CA PHE A 238 -29.86 -17.17 -0.24
C PHE A 238 -29.88 -17.16 -1.77
N ARG A 239 -29.92 -18.33 -2.41
CA ARG A 239 -30.02 -18.43 -3.88
C ARG A 239 -31.34 -17.85 -4.40
N ARG A 240 -32.45 -18.12 -3.72
CA ARG A 240 -33.77 -17.55 -4.08
C ARG A 240 -33.81 -16.03 -3.86
N ALA A 241 -33.26 -15.55 -2.75
CA ALA A 241 -33.11 -14.12 -2.49
C ALA A 241 -32.25 -13.44 -3.57
N TYR A 242 -31.12 -14.06 -3.92
CA TYR A 242 -30.21 -13.55 -4.94
C TYR A 242 -30.82 -13.53 -6.35
N ASN A 243 -31.67 -14.50 -6.69
CA ASN A 243 -32.39 -14.47 -7.96
C ASN A 243 -33.29 -13.22 -8.10
N VAL A 244 -33.83 -12.68 -7.00
CA VAL A 244 -34.58 -11.41 -7.04
C VAL A 244 -33.65 -10.23 -7.33
N ILE A 245 -32.42 -10.25 -6.81
CA ILE A 245 -31.39 -9.25 -7.12
C ILE A 245 -31.01 -9.33 -8.61
N LEU A 246 -30.79 -10.53 -9.15
CA LEU A 246 -30.46 -10.75 -10.56
C LEU A 246 -31.56 -10.29 -11.52
N GLN A 247 -32.84 -10.38 -11.11
CA GLN A 247 -33.94 -9.86 -11.93
C GLN A 247 -33.90 -8.32 -12.09
N ALA A 248 -33.24 -7.62 -11.16
CA ALA A 248 -33.17 -6.16 -11.15
C ALA A 248 -31.81 -5.59 -11.61
N THR A 249 -30.77 -6.42 -11.70
CA THR A 249 -29.37 -6.04 -11.95
C THR A 249 -28.79 -6.78 -13.15
N ASP A 250 -27.56 -6.45 -13.56
CA ASP A 250 -26.85 -7.18 -14.63
C ASP A 250 -26.01 -8.33 -14.05
N GLU A 251 -26.35 -9.56 -14.45
CA GLU A 251 -25.62 -10.78 -14.07
C GLU A 251 -24.14 -10.72 -14.48
N ALA A 252 -23.81 -10.13 -15.63
CA ALA A 252 -22.43 -10.03 -16.09
C ALA A 252 -21.56 -9.14 -15.18
N GLU A 253 -22.17 -8.14 -14.51
CA GLU A 253 -21.45 -7.32 -13.53
C GLU A 253 -21.14 -8.12 -12.25
N TRP A 254 -22.02 -9.04 -11.84
CA TRP A 254 -21.78 -9.94 -10.71
C TRP A 254 -20.72 -11.00 -11.02
N ASP A 255 -20.77 -11.59 -12.22
CA ASP A 255 -19.73 -12.52 -12.69
C ASP A 255 -18.36 -11.85 -12.73
N ALA A 256 -18.30 -10.58 -13.16
CA ALA A 256 -17.06 -9.80 -13.12
C ALA A 256 -16.53 -9.57 -11.70
N ILE A 257 -17.42 -9.40 -10.71
CA ILE A 257 -17.04 -9.31 -9.29
C ILE A 257 -16.49 -10.65 -8.80
N ALA A 258 -17.19 -11.75 -9.06
CA ALA A 258 -16.75 -13.10 -8.70
C ALA A 258 -15.38 -13.44 -9.30
N TYR A 259 -15.19 -13.16 -10.60
CA TYR A 259 -13.92 -13.34 -11.29
C TYR A 259 -12.81 -12.48 -10.69
N ARG A 260 -13.08 -11.20 -10.39
CA ARG A 260 -12.08 -10.33 -9.76
C ARG A 260 -11.67 -10.84 -8.38
N ARG A 261 -12.61 -11.37 -7.59
CA ARG A 261 -12.32 -11.94 -6.26
C ARG A 261 -11.48 -13.20 -6.34
N SER A 262 -11.74 -14.07 -7.31
CA SER A 262 -10.87 -15.24 -7.52
C SER A 262 -9.45 -14.82 -7.90
N LEU A 263 -9.28 -13.79 -8.73
CA LEU A 263 -7.96 -13.24 -9.06
C LEU A 263 -7.25 -12.63 -7.84
N ASP A 264 -7.96 -11.89 -6.98
CA ASP A 264 -7.38 -11.33 -5.74
C ASP A 264 -6.80 -12.42 -4.84
N ILE A 265 -7.52 -13.54 -4.71
CA ILE A 265 -7.09 -14.71 -3.94
C ILE A 265 -5.85 -15.34 -4.57
N LEU A 266 -5.80 -15.50 -5.89
CA LEU A 266 -4.63 -16.05 -6.58
C LEU A 266 -3.39 -15.17 -6.41
N VAL A 267 -3.54 -13.84 -6.49
CA VAL A 267 -2.44 -12.90 -6.24
C VAL A 267 -1.93 -13.05 -4.80
N TYR A 268 -2.82 -13.08 -3.81
CA TYR A 268 -2.46 -13.32 -2.42
C TYR A 268 -1.72 -14.65 -2.26
N LEU A 269 -2.29 -15.77 -2.71
CA LEU A 269 -1.71 -17.11 -2.55
C LEU A 269 -0.36 -17.24 -3.26
N ALA A 270 -0.19 -16.63 -4.45
CA ALA A 270 1.07 -16.61 -5.16
C ALA A 270 2.15 -15.92 -4.31
N LEU A 271 1.83 -14.79 -3.70
CA LEU A 271 2.77 -14.01 -2.91
C LEU A 271 3.10 -14.64 -1.54
N THR A 272 2.25 -15.53 -1.02
CA THR A 272 2.59 -16.32 0.19
C THR A 272 3.69 -17.36 -0.04
N GLN A 273 4.03 -17.69 -1.30
CA GLN A 273 5.04 -18.71 -1.63
C GLN A 273 6.47 -18.29 -1.27
N PHE A 274 6.75 -16.99 -1.16
CA PHE A 274 8.07 -16.43 -0.82
C PHE A 274 8.44 -16.57 0.67
N GLY A 275 7.65 -17.30 1.46
CA GLY A 275 7.92 -17.58 2.87
C GLY A 275 7.23 -18.87 3.28
N LYS A 276 6.86 -18.97 4.56
CA LYS A 276 6.01 -20.07 5.02
C LYS A 276 4.57 -19.79 4.60
N ARG A 277 4.11 -20.47 3.54
CA ARG A 277 2.71 -20.41 3.12
C ARG A 277 1.81 -20.84 4.30
N PRO A 278 0.77 -20.04 4.64
CA PRO A 278 -0.10 -20.38 5.75
C PRO A 278 -0.85 -21.68 5.49
N GLY A 279 -1.02 -22.50 6.52
CA GLY A 279 -1.91 -23.64 6.47
C GLY A 279 -3.37 -23.18 6.36
N PHE A 280 -4.24 -24.03 5.81
CA PHE A 280 -5.66 -23.72 5.61
C PHE A 280 -6.35 -23.21 6.89
N ASN A 281 -6.03 -23.77 8.05
CA ASN A 281 -6.62 -23.39 9.34
C ASN A 281 -6.09 -22.06 9.91
N GLN A 282 -5.00 -21.53 9.36
CA GLN A 282 -4.47 -20.21 9.72
C GLN A 282 -5.18 -19.10 8.94
N LEU A 283 -5.99 -19.45 7.93
CA LEU A 283 -6.79 -18.49 7.17
C LEU A 283 -8.11 -18.18 7.89
N ALA A 284 -8.56 -16.93 7.76
CA ALA A 284 -9.85 -16.51 8.27
C ALA A 284 -10.99 -17.40 7.74
N PRO A 285 -12.02 -17.72 8.56
CA PRO A 285 -13.16 -18.55 8.15
C PRO A 285 -13.75 -18.14 6.81
N GLU A 286 -13.90 -16.85 6.57
CA GLU A 286 -14.51 -16.30 5.38
C GLU A 286 -13.61 -16.53 4.16
N LEU A 287 -12.28 -16.34 4.29
CA LEU A 287 -11.33 -16.59 3.21
C LEU A 287 -11.26 -18.08 2.84
N ARG A 288 -11.41 -18.97 3.83
CA ARG A 288 -11.54 -20.41 3.58
C ARG A 288 -12.77 -20.73 2.73
N GLN A 289 -13.91 -20.08 3.02
CA GLN A 289 -15.13 -20.24 2.23
C GLN A 289 -15.00 -19.63 0.83
N ASP A 290 -14.32 -18.49 0.68
CA ASP A 290 -14.03 -17.93 -0.64
C ASP A 290 -13.21 -18.90 -1.50
N ILE A 291 -12.11 -19.42 -0.95
CA ILE A 291 -11.24 -20.38 -1.65
C ILE A 291 -12.04 -21.61 -2.07
N LYS A 292 -12.87 -22.15 -1.17
CA LYS A 292 -13.73 -23.29 -1.48
C LYS A 292 -14.73 -22.97 -2.59
N ALA A 293 -15.34 -21.79 -2.57
CA ALA A 293 -16.33 -21.38 -3.56
C ALA A 293 -15.73 -21.19 -4.96
N PHE A 294 -14.52 -20.63 -5.06
CA PHE A 294 -13.90 -20.31 -6.35
C PHE A 294 -13.02 -21.42 -6.92
N PHE A 295 -12.42 -22.25 -6.07
CA PHE A 295 -11.40 -23.22 -6.48
C PHE A 295 -11.67 -24.65 -6.03
N GLY A 296 -12.70 -24.89 -5.21
CA GLY A 296 -12.98 -26.21 -4.63
C GLY A 296 -12.11 -26.49 -3.41
N THR A 297 -10.79 -26.62 -3.59
CA THR A 297 -9.85 -26.89 -2.50
C THR A 297 -8.73 -25.85 -2.40
N TYR A 298 -8.15 -25.75 -1.20
CA TYR A 298 -6.97 -24.90 -0.95
C TYR A 298 -5.77 -25.29 -1.81
N GLN A 299 -5.57 -26.60 -2.03
CA GLN A 299 -4.46 -27.11 -2.83
C GLN A 299 -4.61 -26.75 -4.31
N GLU A 300 -5.81 -26.86 -4.88
CA GLU A 300 -6.09 -26.45 -6.26
C GLU A 300 -5.85 -24.95 -6.45
N ALA A 301 -6.33 -24.11 -5.51
CA ALA A 301 -6.06 -22.67 -5.54
C ALA A 301 -4.56 -22.35 -5.52
N CYS A 302 -3.80 -23.03 -4.65
CA CYS A 302 -2.34 -22.88 -4.57
C CYS A 302 -1.65 -23.30 -5.87
N GLN A 303 -2.05 -24.42 -6.48
CA GLN A 303 -1.46 -24.88 -7.74
C GLN A 303 -1.65 -23.88 -8.88
N VAL A 304 -2.83 -23.25 -8.95
CA VAL A 304 -3.09 -22.20 -9.95
C VAL A 304 -2.22 -20.97 -9.68
N ALA A 305 -2.16 -20.53 -8.43
CA ALA A 305 -1.35 -19.38 -8.02
C ALA A 305 0.16 -19.61 -8.27
N ASP A 306 0.66 -20.82 -8.01
CA ASP A 306 2.05 -21.21 -8.22
C ASP A 306 2.40 -21.21 -9.71
N LYS A 307 1.52 -21.74 -10.57
CA LYS A 307 1.70 -21.67 -12.03
C LYS A 307 1.82 -20.23 -12.52
N MET A 308 1.03 -19.33 -11.97
CA MET A 308 1.10 -17.89 -12.30
C MET A 308 2.43 -17.29 -11.85
N LEU A 309 2.83 -17.52 -10.60
CA LEU A 309 4.09 -17.03 -10.07
C LEU A 309 5.28 -17.53 -10.89
N PHE A 310 5.38 -18.84 -11.14
CA PHE A 310 6.47 -19.41 -11.92
C PHE A 310 6.48 -18.95 -13.38
N SER A 311 5.32 -18.60 -13.94
CA SER A 311 5.26 -18.05 -15.30
C SER A 311 5.99 -16.71 -15.42
N LEU A 312 6.08 -15.91 -14.34
CA LEU A 312 6.79 -14.63 -14.35
C LEU A 312 8.31 -14.79 -14.54
N GLY A 313 8.87 -15.95 -14.19
CA GLY A 313 10.27 -16.26 -14.43
C GLY A 313 10.60 -16.57 -15.90
N LYS A 314 9.59 -16.77 -16.75
CA LYS A 314 9.80 -17.07 -18.18
C LYS A 314 10.10 -15.77 -18.95
N PRO A 315 11.16 -15.74 -19.77
CA PRO A 315 11.49 -14.58 -20.58
C PRO A 315 10.31 -14.10 -21.43
N GLY A 316 10.07 -12.79 -21.44
CA GLY A 316 9.04 -12.16 -22.27
C GLY A 316 7.62 -12.18 -21.70
N VAL A 317 7.30 -12.97 -20.67
CA VAL A 317 5.93 -13.00 -20.09
C VAL A 317 5.52 -11.63 -19.58
N VAL A 318 6.30 -11.01 -18.69
CA VAL A 318 6.02 -9.68 -18.15
C VAL A 318 5.91 -8.63 -19.26
N ALA A 319 6.82 -8.68 -20.24
CA ALA A 319 6.83 -7.76 -21.37
C ALA A 319 5.56 -7.90 -22.23
N GLN A 320 5.12 -9.13 -22.49
CA GLN A 320 3.92 -9.41 -23.26
C GLN A 320 2.66 -8.99 -22.50
N THR A 321 2.58 -9.29 -21.21
CA THR A 321 1.47 -8.84 -20.36
C THR A 321 1.40 -7.31 -20.30
N CYS A 322 2.54 -6.62 -20.19
CA CYS A 322 2.60 -5.16 -20.27
C CYS A 322 2.07 -4.63 -21.61
N LYS A 323 2.44 -5.26 -22.74
CA LYS A 323 1.99 -4.87 -24.09
C LYS A 323 0.50 -5.10 -24.31
N GLN A 324 -0.08 -6.10 -23.67
CA GLN A 324 -1.50 -6.44 -23.75
C GLN A 324 -2.36 -5.65 -22.77
N SER A 325 -1.75 -4.92 -21.83
CA SER A 325 -2.48 -4.14 -20.85
C SER A 325 -3.30 -3.04 -21.52
N LYS A 326 -4.60 -3.00 -21.21
CA LYS A 326 -5.52 -1.92 -21.62
C LYS A 326 -5.39 -0.67 -20.73
N ILE A 327 -4.73 -0.82 -19.59
CA ILE A 327 -4.56 0.21 -18.57
C ILE A 327 -3.08 0.56 -18.49
N GLY A 328 -2.76 1.85 -18.50
CA GLY A 328 -1.41 2.35 -18.39
C GLY A 328 -0.84 2.91 -19.68
N LYS A 329 0.20 3.73 -19.54
CA LYS A 329 0.96 4.30 -20.65
C LYS A 329 2.10 3.37 -21.02
N LEU A 330 1.97 2.70 -22.16
CA LEU A 330 3.04 1.87 -22.71
C LEU A 330 4.06 2.74 -23.45
N LEU A 331 5.31 2.67 -22.99
CA LEU A 331 6.50 3.19 -23.65
C LEU A 331 7.38 2.02 -24.15
N PRO A 332 8.38 2.24 -25.02
CA PRO A 332 9.15 1.16 -25.63
C PRO A 332 9.75 0.15 -24.65
N THR A 333 10.15 0.59 -23.45
CA THR A 333 10.80 -0.23 -22.42
C THR A 333 10.03 -0.36 -21.12
N ALA A 334 8.82 0.21 -21.02
CA ALA A 334 8.07 0.17 -19.77
C ALA A 334 6.57 0.46 -19.92
N LEU A 335 5.77 -0.13 -19.03
CA LEU A 335 4.39 0.25 -18.78
C LEU A 335 4.32 1.09 -17.50
N TYR A 336 3.64 2.23 -17.55
CA TYR A 336 3.41 3.10 -16.39
C TYR A 336 1.93 3.06 -16.02
N VAL A 337 1.63 2.82 -14.75
CA VAL A 337 0.25 2.70 -14.25
C VAL A 337 0.12 3.49 -12.95
N HIS A 338 -0.99 4.18 -12.76
CA HIS A 338 -1.30 4.84 -11.49
C HIS A 338 -1.63 3.80 -10.42
N VAL A 339 -1.22 4.04 -9.16
CA VAL A 339 -1.42 3.06 -8.07
C VAL A 339 -2.88 2.66 -7.87
N SER A 340 -3.83 3.58 -8.13
CA SER A 340 -5.27 3.32 -8.04
C SER A 340 -5.75 2.26 -9.04
N ALA A 341 -5.01 2.06 -10.13
CA ALA A 341 -5.35 1.13 -11.20
C ALA A 341 -4.64 -0.23 -11.08
N LEU A 342 -3.69 -0.38 -10.15
CA LEU A 342 -3.01 -1.66 -9.89
C LEU A 342 -3.98 -2.83 -9.67
N PRO A 343 -5.08 -2.70 -8.89
CA PRO A 343 -5.97 -3.83 -8.66
C PRO A 343 -6.79 -4.24 -9.90
N GLU A 344 -6.82 -3.41 -10.94
CA GLU A 344 -7.49 -3.69 -12.22
C GLU A 344 -6.54 -4.24 -13.30
N LEU A 345 -5.23 -4.33 -13.01
CA LEU A 345 -4.26 -4.95 -13.92
C LEU A 345 -4.41 -6.47 -14.01
N ASP A 346 -3.82 -7.03 -15.05
CA ASP A 346 -3.60 -8.47 -15.17
C ASP A 346 -2.94 -9.02 -13.89
N PRO A 347 -3.42 -10.15 -13.34
CA PRO A 347 -2.91 -10.68 -12.09
C PRO A 347 -1.41 -11.01 -12.13
N LEU A 348 -0.82 -11.28 -13.30
CA LEU A 348 0.63 -11.45 -13.43
C LEU A 348 1.38 -10.16 -13.11
N LEU A 349 0.90 -9.00 -13.57
CA LEU A 349 1.52 -7.71 -13.22
C LEU A 349 1.32 -7.37 -11.75
N ARG A 350 0.16 -7.74 -11.18
CA ARG A 350 -0.12 -7.59 -9.74
C ARG A 350 0.81 -8.44 -8.89
N ILE A 351 1.05 -9.70 -9.27
CA ILE A 351 2.03 -10.58 -8.61
C ILE A 351 3.45 -10.00 -8.79
N TYR A 352 3.81 -9.55 -9.99
CA TYR A 352 5.13 -8.98 -10.26
C TYR A 352 5.43 -7.75 -9.39
N GLU A 353 4.46 -6.84 -9.24
CA GLU A 353 4.56 -5.72 -8.29
C GLU A 353 4.59 -6.20 -6.84
N GLY A 354 3.75 -7.19 -6.52
CA GLY A 354 3.66 -7.82 -5.22
C GLY A 354 4.98 -8.44 -4.74
N CYS A 355 5.77 -9.03 -5.63
CA CYS A 355 7.11 -9.57 -5.31
C CYS A 355 8.01 -8.50 -4.69
N ALA A 356 7.89 -7.25 -5.16
CA ALA A 356 8.64 -6.12 -4.64
C ALA A 356 8.00 -5.53 -3.38
N SER A 357 6.69 -5.24 -3.44
CA SER A 357 5.98 -4.54 -2.36
C SER A 357 5.74 -5.40 -1.11
N ARG A 358 5.73 -6.73 -1.24
CA ARG A 358 5.72 -7.68 -0.11
C ARG A 358 7.06 -7.75 0.60
N THR A 359 8.16 -7.56 -0.11
CA THR A 359 9.51 -7.79 0.44
C THR A 359 10.09 -6.48 0.99
N ILE A 360 10.04 -5.43 0.19
CA ILE A 360 10.65 -4.13 0.49
C ILE A 360 9.63 -3.11 0.98
N GLY A 361 8.36 -3.28 0.62
CA GLY A 361 7.32 -2.24 0.79
C GLY A 361 7.26 -1.29 -0.40
N ARG A 362 6.20 -0.48 -0.46
CA ARG A 362 6.09 0.63 -1.41
C ARG A 362 6.75 1.87 -0.81
N MET A 363 7.21 2.77 -1.69
CA MET A 363 7.51 4.14 -1.29
C MET A 363 6.24 4.81 -0.73
N ASP A 364 6.38 5.88 0.04
CA ASP A 364 5.22 6.67 0.42
C ASP A 364 4.68 7.45 -0.77
N ASN A 365 3.36 7.71 -0.73
CA ASN A 365 2.66 8.56 -1.69
C ASN A 365 2.89 8.18 -3.16
N VAL A 366 3.19 6.91 -3.45
CA VAL A 366 3.43 6.47 -4.82
C VAL A 366 2.25 6.88 -5.68
N THR A 367 2.56 7.59 -6.75
CA THR A 367 1.58 7.98 -7.76
C THR A 367 1.57 6.94 -8.88
N LEU A 368 2.74 6.62 -9.44
CA LEU A 368 2.87 5.69 -10.55
C LEU A 368 3.79 4.50 -10.20
N VAL A 369 3.42 3.33 -10.70
CA VAL A 369 4.27 2.15 -10.80
C VAL A 369 4.74 2.00 -12.23
N LYS A 370 6.04 1.78 -12.39
CA LYS A 370 6.71 1.54 -13.67
C LYS A 370 7.17 0.09 -13.75
N PHE A 371 6.54 -0.67 -14.62
CA PHE A 371 6.93 -2.02 -14.99
C PHE A 371 7.90 -1.96 -16.15
N TYR A 372 9.11 -2.49 -15.97
CA TYR A 372 10.07 -2.57 -17.05
C TYR A 372 9.79 -3.78 -17.93
N THR A 373 9.87 -3.61 -19.25
CA THR A 373 9.69 -4.70 -20.23
C THR A 373 11.03 -5.25 -20.71
N ASP A 374 12.13 -4.56 -20.43
CA ASP A 374 13.49 -4.84 -20.88
C ASP A 374 14.42 -5.38 -19.78
N LYS A 375 14.03 -5.28 -18.50
CA LYS A 375 14.84 -5.67 -17.35
C LYS A 375 14.00 -6.07 -16.14
N PRO A 376 14.52 -6.92 -15.23
CA PRO A 376 13.80 -7.38 -14.04
C PRO A 376 13.81 -6.31 -12.94
N LYS A 377 13.21 -5.16 -13.23
CA LYS A 377 13.12 -4.04 -12.29
C LYS A 377 11.68 -3.56 -12.18
N ILE A 378 11.42 -2.88 -11.08
CA ILE A 378 10.20 -2.07 -10.90
C ILE A 378 10.59 -0.70 -10.35
N SER A 379 9.78 0.32 -10.63
CA SER A 379 9.98 1.61 -9.97
C SER A 379 8.68 2.22 -9.49
N TYR A 380 8.75 2.86 -8.33
CA TYR A 380 7.71 3.66 -7.74
C TYR A 380 8.06 5.15 -7.92
N LEU A 381 7.11 5.94 -8.42
CA LEU A 381 7.31 7.35 -8.75
C LEU A 381 6.29 8.20 -8.00
N PHE A 382 6.76 9.27 -7.37
CA PHE A 382 5.92 10.22 -6.63
C PHE A 382 5.81 11.55 -7.37
N TYR A 383 4.57 11.93 -7.66
CA TYR A 383 4.17 13.20 -8.25
C TYR A 383 3.18 13.89 -7.30
N PRO A 384 3.63 14.77 -6.38
CA PRO A 384 2.76 15.36 -5.35
C PRO A 384 1.56 16.12 -5.94
N ASN A 385 1.76 16.75 -7.09
CA ASN A 385 0.76 17.58 -7.75
C ASN A 385 0.02 16.84 -8.88
N PHE A 386 -0.06 15.50 -8.83
CA PHE A 386 -0.64 14.69 -9.90
C PHE A 386 -2.08 15.10 -10.25
N ASP A 387 -2.89 15.42 -9.26
CA ASP A 387 -4.29 15.80 -9.46
C ASP A 387 -4.49 17.31 -9.71
N THR A 388 -3.53 18.14 -9.31
CA THR A 388 -3.67 19.61 -9.28
C THR A 388 -2.98 20.31 -10.46
N GLU A 389 -1.85 19.79 -10.95
CA GLU A 389 -1.11 20.34 -12.08
C GLU A 389 -1.36 19.56 -13.38
N ALA A 390 -1.43 20.26 -14.52
CA ALA A 390 -1.57 19.65 -15.84
C ALA A 390 -0.42 18.67 -16.15
N HIS A 391 0.82 19.13 -15.90
CA HIS A 391 2.06 18.40 -16.16
C HIS A 391 2.93 18.36 -14.91
N PRO A 392 2.56 17.52 -13.92
CA PRO A 392 3.23 17.49 -12.63
C PRO A 392 4.69 17.03 -12.79
N ALA A 393 5.57 17.65 -12.02
CA ALA A 393 6.98 17.27 -11.93
C ALA A 393 7.18 16.04 -11.03
N LEU A 394 8.11 15.18 -11.45
CA LEU A 394 8.57 14.06 -10.62
C LEU A 394 9.26 14.63 -9.39
N HIS A 395 8.87 14.17 -8.20
CA HIS A 395 9.50 14.56 -6.95
C HIS A 395 10.51 13.51 -6.50
N THR A 396 10.12 12.24 -6.48
CA THR A 396 10.98 11.13 -6.04
C THR A 396 10.76 9.90 -6.90
N SER A 397 11.83 9.17 -7.20
CA SER A 397 11.78 7.82 -7.75
C SER A 397 12.50 6.83 -6.85
N MET A 398 11.87 5.68 -6.64
CA MET A 398 12.45 4.51 -6.00
C MET A 398 12.47 3.37 -7.01
N GLN A 399 13.63 2.82 -7.32
CA GLN A 399 13.80 1.67 -8.19
C GLN A 399 14.23 0.46 -7.37
N ILE A 400 13.59 -0.67 -7.60
CA ILE A 400 14.00 -1.96 -7.03
C ILE A 400 14.48 -2.85 -8.16
N ASP A 401 15.65 -3.44 -7.99
CA ASP A 401 16.13 -4.54 -8.80
C ASP A 401 15.61 -5.87 -8.22
N LEU A 402 14.84 -6.64 -9.00
CA LEU A 402 14.17 -7.83 -8.47
C LEU A 402 15.10 -9.04 -8.36
N GLN A 403 16.32 -8.98 -8.89
CA GLN A 403 17.27 -10.09 -8.83
C GLN A 403 18.04 -10.10 -7.52
N ASN A 404 18.42 -8.93 -7.02
CA ASN A 404 19.24 -8.77 -5.81
C ASN A 404 18.58 -7.88 -4.75
N LEU A 405 17.34 -7.44 -4.98
CA LEU A 405 16.52 -6.63 -4.09
C LEU A 405 17.13 -5.27 -3.72
N SER A 406 18.18 -4.83 -4.44
CA SER A 406 18.80 -3.53 -4.24
C SER A 406 17.83 -2.39 -4.57
N VAL A 407 17.85 -1.36 -3.73
CA VAL A 407 16.94 -0.22 -3.81
C VAL A 407 17.72 1.06 -4.12
N PHE A 408 17.31 1.77 -5.18
CA PHE A 408 17.91 3.02 -5.62
C PHE A 408 16.90 4.16 -5.51
N TYR A 409 17.30 5.26 -4.89
CA TYR A 409 16.48 6.47 -4.77
C TYR A 409 17.05 7.62 -5.56
N ARG A 410 16.14 8.50 -5.97
CA ARG A 410 16.50 9.79 -6.54
C ARG A 410 15.43 10.82 -6.24
N GLU A 411 15.85 11.93 -5.69
CA GLU A 411 15.02 13.12 -5.48
C GLU A 411 15.23 14.11 -6.62
N TYR A 412 14.16 14.84 -6.94
CA TYR A 412 14.07 15.78 -8.06
C TYR A 412 13.50 17.14 -7.64
N ASP A 413 13.17 17.33 -6.36
CA ASP A 413 12.62 18.56 -5.77
C ASP A 413 13.54 19.78 -6.00
N ARG A 414 14.86 19.58 -5.90
CA ARG A 414 15.89 20.62 -6.10
C ARG A 414 16.43 20.67 -7.53
N VAL A 415 15.91 19.83 -8.43
CA VAL A 415 16.35 19.83 -9.83
C VAL A 415 15.59 20.93 -10.57
N ALA A 416 16.30 21.88 -11.17
CA ALA A 416 15.70 22.99 -11.89
C ALA A 416 14.77 22.51 -13.04
N ASN A 417 15.22 21.49 -13.77
CA ASN A 417 14.55 20.92 -14.95
C ASN A 417 14.14 19.46 -14.72
N PRO A 418 13.14 19.18 -13.86
CA PRO A 418 12.75 17.81 -13.55
C PRO A 418 11.93 17.19 -14.70
N PRO A 419 11.87 15.85 -14.79
CA PRO A 419 10.92 15.17 -15.67
C PRO A 419 9.48 15.51 -15.29
N ILE A 420 8.60 15.67 -16.28
CA ILE A 420 7.18 15.99 -16.08
C ILE A 420 6.27 14.96 -16.77
N LEU A 421 5.04 14.81 -16.27
CA LEU A 421 4.06 13.90 -16.86
C LEU A 421 3.19 14.55 -17.93
N HIS A 422 2.83 13.73 -18.92
CA HIS A 422 1.87 14.06 -19.96
C HIS A 422 0.92 12.89 -20.11
N ARG A 423 -0.28 13.19 -20.62
CA ARG A 423 -1.31 12.19 -20.90
C ARG A 423 -1.75 11.44 -19.65
N LYS A 424 -2.19 12.17 -18.62
CA LYS A 424 -2.55 11.58 -17.32
C LYS A 424 -3.70 10.58 -17.44
N GLU A 425 -4.58 10.75 -18.42
CA GLU A 425 -5.70 9.85 -18.73
C GLU A 425 -5.23 8.42 -19.07
N THR A 426 -3.99 8.25 -19.52
CA THR A 426 -3.46 6.92 -19.85
C THR A 426 -3.04 6.11 -18.61
N PHE A 427 -2.75 6.76 -17.48
CA PHE A 427 -2.24 6.06 -16.29
C PHE A 427 -3.36 5.53 -15.38
N VAL A 428 -4.57 6.07 -15.50
CA VAL A 428 -5.71 5.80 -14.59
C VAL A 428 -6.85 5.09 -15.33
N THR A 429 -7.79 4.52 -14.59
CA THR A 429 -9.00 3.92 -15.15
C THR A 429 -10.13 4.95 -15.30
N PRO A 430 -11.17 4.67 -16.12
CA PRO A 430 -12.30 5.59 -16.32
C PRO A 430 -13.07 5.95 -15.03
N SER A 431 -12.97 5.12 -13.99
CA SER A 431 -13.58 5.37 -12.69
C SER A 431 -12.80 6.39 -11.83
N TYR A 432 -11.62 6.82 -12.28
CA TYR A 432 -10.82 7.81 -11.57
C TYR A 432 -11.53 9.18 -11.56
N PRO A 433 -11.67 9.88 -10.41
CA PRO A 433 -12.49 11.09 -10.30
C PRO A 433 -12.18 12.19 -11.32
N LEU A 434 -10.91 12.34 -11.71
CA LEU A 434 -10.45 13.36 -12.65
C LEU A 434 -10.24 12.84 -14.09
N TYR A 435 -10.65 11.60 -14.40
CA TYR A 435 -10.41 10.97 -15.70
C TYR A 435 -10.87 11.84 -16.88
N GLU A 436 -12.14 12.26 -16.88
CA GLU A 436 -12.72 13.08 -17.95
C GLU A 436 -12.02 14.44 -18.11
N ARG A 437 -11.51 15.01 -17.01
CA ARG A 437 -10.74 16.26 -17.02
C ARG A 437 -9.40 16.04 -17.75
N PHE A 438 -8.71 14.94 -17.47
CA PHE A 438 -7.46 14.59 -18.14
C PHE A 438 -7.67 14.30 -19.64
N VAL A 439 -8.71 13.55 -20.00
CA VAL A 439 -9.07 13.27 -21.40
C VAL A 439 -9.31 14.57 -22.18
N LYS A 440 -10.06 15.52 -21.60
CA LYS A 440 -10.36 16.81 -22.25
C LYS A 440 -9.09 17.64 -22.47
N LEU A 441 -8.19 17.68 -21.49
CA LEU A 441 -6.91 18.38 -21.62
C LEU A 441 -6.08 17.76 -22.74
N THR A 442 -5.87 16.45 -22.72
CA THR A 442 -5.05 15.78 -23.74
C THR A 442 -5.61 15.93 -25.15
N ARG A 443 -6.93 15.84 -25.34
CA ARG A 443 -7.54 16.10 -26.66
C ARG A 443 -7.23 17.51 -27.19
N ARG A 444 -7.18 18.52 -26.31
CA ARG A 444 -6.83 19.90 -26.70
C ARG A 444 -5.34 20.01 -27.06
N GLU A 445 -4.48 19.40 -26.26
CA GLU A 445 -3.03 19.37 -26.51
C GLU A 445 -2.70 18.65 -27.83
N GLU A 446 -3.37 17.54 -28.11
CA GLU A 446 -3.23 16.78 -29.37
C GLU A 446 -3.69 17.60 -30.58
N LYS A 447 -4.83 18.30 -30.47
CA LYS A 447 -5.35 19.17 -31.53
C LYS A 447 -4.38 20.31 -31.87
N LEU A 448 -3.69 20.85 -30.87
CA LEU A 448 -2.67 21.88 -31.04
C LEU A 448 -1.28 21.31 -31.41
N GLY A 449 -1.15 19.98 -31.50
CA GLY A 449 0.09 19.31 -31.84
C GLY A 449 1.17 19.38 -30.75
N LEU A 450 0.80 19.72 -29.51
CA LEU A 450 1.75 19.89 -28.41
C LEU A 450 2.43 18.57 -28.04
N LEU A 451 1.75 17.44 -28.21
CA LEU A 451 2.27 16.12 -27.81
C LEU A 451 3.07 15.38 -28.90
N LYS A 452 3.34 16.02 -30.06
CA LYS A 452 4.03 15.37 -31.18
C LYS A 452 5.51 15.11 -30.92
N ASN A 453 6.21 16.02 -30.23
CA ASN A 453 7.66 15.91 -30.00
C ASN A 453 7.97 15.29 -28.63
N THR A 454 7.71 13.99 -28.49
CA THR A 454 7.78 13.28 -27.19
C THR A 454 9.17 13.31 -26.52
N ARG A 455 10.26 13.50 -27.28
CA ARG A 455 11.63 13.59 -26.73
C ARG A 455 11.94 14.98 -26.15
N ALA A 456 11.41 16.05 -26.74
CA ALA A 456 11.69 17.41 -26.31
C ALA A 456 10.84 17.85 -25.12
N ILE A 457 9.64 17.28 -24.96
CA ILE A 457 8.67 17.73 -23.96
C ILE A 457 8.81 17.04 -22.60
N GLY A 458 9.72 16.07 -22.45
CA GLY A 458 9.79 15.22 -21.26
C GLY A 458 10.21 15.93 -19.97
N THR A 459 10.75 17.14 -20.05
CA THR A 459 11.23 17.93 -18.91
C THR A 459 10.55 19.30 -18.85
N ARG A 460 10.56 19.93 -17.67
CA ARG A 460 9.90 21.23 -17.43
C ARG A 460 10.34 22.29 -18.44
N ASP A 461 11.64 22.51 -18.61
CA ASP A 461 12.15 23.56 -19.49
C ASP A 461 11.87 23.22 -20.96
N GLY A 462 11.98 21.94 -21.32
CA GLY A 462 11.69 21.47 -22.67
C GLY A 462 10.22 21.70 -23.05
N TRP A 463 9.31 21.50 -22.11
CA TRP A 463 7.89 21.79 -22.28
C TRP A 463 7.58 23.28 -22.33
N GLN A 464 8.15 24.09 -21.44
CA GLN A 464 7.96 25.54 -21.45
C GLN A 464 8.42 26.16 -22.76
N LYS A 465 9.62 25.79 -23.24
CA LYS A 465 10.14 26.21 -24.53
C LYS A 465 9.21 25.82 -25.69
N TRP A 466 8.67 24.60 -25.65
CA TRP A 466 7.75 24.13 -26.69
C TRP A 466 6.41 24.89 -26.69
N LEU A 467 5.88 25.22 -25.51
CA LEU A 467 4.67 26.05 -25.39
C LEU A 467 4.91 27.47 -25.95
N GLU A 468 6.07 28.06 -25.67
CA GLU A 468 6.48 29.36 -26.21
C GLU A 468 6.60 29.35 -27.74
N GLU A 469 7.27 28.34 -28.30
CA GLU A 469 7.37 28.14 -29.76
C GLU A 469 6.00 27.99 -30.44
N LYS A 470 4.99 27.52 -29.68
CA LYS A 470 3.60 27.38 -30.15
C LYS A 470 2.70 28.57 -29.82
N GLY A 471 3.22 29.59 -29.14
CA GLY A 471 2.46 30.77 -28.76
C GLY A 471 1.29 30.45 -27.82
N VAL A 472 1.46 29.47 -26.92
CA VAL A 472 0.41 29.07 -25.98
C VAL A 472 0.93 29.01 -24.55
N GLU A 473 0.01 29.04 -23.58
CA GLU A 473 0.26 28.85 -22.16
C GLU A 473 -0.79 27.89 -21.57
N ILE A 474 -0.44 27.17 -20.50
CA ILE A 474 -1.37 26.32 -19.75
C ILE A 474 -1.62 26.95 -18.38
N LYS A 475 -2.87 27.31 -18.10
CA LYS A 475 -3.33 27.78 -16.77
C LYS A 475 -4.39 26.83 -16.23
N GLY A 476 -4.08 26.09 -15.17
CA GLY A 476 -4.89 24.95 -14.75
C GLY A 476 -4.96 23.91 -15.86
N ASP A 477 -6.16 23.59 -16.36
CA ASP A 477 -6.36 22.70 -17.52
C ASP A 477 -6.89 23.44 -18.76
N ARG A 478 -6.66 24.75 -18.81
CA ARG A 478 -7.00 25.57 -19.97
C ARG A 478 -5.72 25.93 -20.72
N ILE A 479 -5.79 25.75 -22.03
CA ILE A 479 -4.77 26.23 -22.96
C ILE A 479 -5.23 27.61 -23.43
N ILE A 480 -4.35 28.60 -23.33
CA ILE A 480 -4.59 30.00 -23.68
C ILE A 480 -3.57 30.36 -24.76
N CYS A 481 -4.02 31.03 -25.82
CA CYS A 481 -3.11 31.60 -26.81
C CYS A 481 -2.45 32.86 -26.22
N LYS A 482 -1.13 32.98 -26.37
CA LYS A 482 -0.38 34.18 -26.03
C LYS A 482 -0.55 35.27 -27.07
#